data_AF-A0A7S0VWP3-F1
#
_entry.id   AF-A0A7S0VWP3-F1
#
_cell.length_a   1.000
_cell.length_b   1.000
_cell.length_c   1.000
_cell.angle_alpha   90.00
_cell.angle_beta   90.00
_cell.angle_gamma   90.00
#
_symmetry.space_group_name_H-M   'P 1'
#
loop_
_entity.id
_entity.type
_entity.pdbx_description
1 polymer ?
#
loop_
_entity_poly.entity_id
_entity_poly.type
_entity_poly.pdbx_seq_one_letter_code
_entity_poly.pdbx_strand_id
1 'polypeptide(L)'
;MFVLENAELWCEPGRALVAESESLLARIELVKDDAIYINDGSYGALYDAVHERWSFPMRALPSNGRTLGRLVEYTVYGPTCDSTDKFPAKVWLPAGLEEGDYLEFGNLGAYGRAMSSRFNGFGETLVARVHDAPWPSLYNAVGAEVISIGASGTR
;
A
#
# COMPACT_ATOMS: atom_id res chain seq x y z
N MET A 1 -35.56 7.86 29.33
CA MET A 1 -34.97 8.04 27.99
C MET A 1 -35.80 7.18 27.04
N PHE A 2 -36.52 7.79 26.11
CA PHE A 2 -37.34 7.07 25.13
C PHE A 2 -36.48 6.83 23.90
N VAL A 3 -36.26 5.56 23.53
CA VAL A 3 -35.66 5.19 22.25
C VAL A 3 -36.82 4.98 21.27
N LEU A 4 -36.78 5.70 20.14
CA LEU A 4 -37.75 5.52 19.07
C LEU A 4 -37.42 4.22 18.32
N GLU A 5 -38.27 3.20 18.46
CA GLU A 5 -38.11 1.89 17.81
C GLU A 5 -38.54 1.88 16.32
N ASN A 6 -38.94 3.04 15.79
CA ASN A 6 -39.45 3.19 14.42
C ASN A 6 -38.59 4.10 13.52
N ALA A 7 -37.37 4.42 13.94
CA ALA A 7 -36.46 5.20 13.12
C ALA A 7 -35.92 4.37 11.94
N GLU A 8 -35.84 4.97 10.76
CA GLU A 8 -35.19 4.36 9.59
C GLU A 8 -33.67 4.59 9.68
N LEU A 9 -32.87 3.53 9.60
CA LEU A 9 -31.42 3.61 9.67
C LEU A 9 -30.83 3.88 8.27
N TRP A 10 -30.11 4.99 8.16
CA TRP A 10 -29.34 5.35 6.96
C TRP A 10 -27.85 5.28 7.28
N CYS A 11 -27.03 4.95 6.28
CA CYS A 11 -25.57 4.84 6.40
C CYS A 11 -24.88 5.53 5.21
N GLU A 12 -23.65 6.02 5.43
CA GLU A 12 -22.82 6.68 4.42
C GLU A 12 -21.51 5.89 4.17
N PRO A 13 -21.59 4.67 3.59
CA PRO A 13 -20.39 3.85 3.42
C PRO A 13 -19.48 4.41 2.32
N GLY A 14 -18.28 4.84 2.70
CA GLY A 14 -17.21 5.19 1.76
C GLY A 14 -16.25 4.02 1.55
N ARG A 15 -15.27 3.88 2.45
CA ARG A 15 -14.24 2.83 2.40
C ARG A 15 -14.79 1.42 2.24
N ALA A 16 -15.90 1.11 2.91
CA ALA A 16 -16.54 -0.21 2.83
C ALA A 16 -16.97 -0.57 1.39
N LEU A 17 -17.21 0.41 0.52
CA LEU A 17 -17.57 0.19 -0.88
C LEU A 17 -16.35 0.08 -1.80
N VAL A 18 -15.28 0.84 -1.53
CA VAL A 18 -14.22 1.07 -2.53
C VAL A 18 -12.81 0.66 -2.09
N ALA A 19 -12.59 0.19 -0.86
CA ALA A 19 -11.24 -0.15 -0.40
C ALA A 19 -10.53 -1.13 -1.37
N GLU A 20 -11.20 -2.22 -1.73
CA GLU A 20 -10.66 -3.28 -2.59
C GLU A 20 -10.60 -2.91 -4.08
N SER A 21 -11.16 -1.77 -4.52
CA SER A 21 -11.26 -1.48 -5.94
C SER A 21 -9.94 -1.04 -6.59
N GLU A 22 -8.88 -0.88 -5.80
CA GLU A 22 -7.59 -0.37 -6.28
C GLU A 22 -6.42 -0.91 -5.48
N SER A 23 -5.36 -1.28 -6.22
CA SER A 23 -4.01 -1.45 -5.71
C SER A 23 -3.10 -0.39 -6.31
N LEU A 24 -2.12 0.08 -5.53
CA LEU A 24 -1.06 0.95 -5.99
C LEU A 24 0.17 0.13 -6.33
N LEU A 25 0.73 0.30 -7.53
CA LEU A 25 2.04 -0.24 -7.89
C LEU A 25 3.08 0.89 -7.83
N ALA A 26 3.95 0.87 -6.83
CA ALA A 26 5.04 1.82 -6.68
C ALA A 26 6.35 1.19 -7.16
N ARG A 27 7.07 1.84 -8.07
CA ARG A 27 8.37 1.37 -8.56
C ARG A 27 9.45 1.71 -7.54
N ILE A 28 10.35 0.76 -7.30
CA ILE A 28 11.57 0.97 -6.53
C ILE A 28 12.57 1.74 -7.41
N GLU A 29 12.93 2.95 -6.99
CA GLU A 29 13.89 3.81 -7.70
C GLU A 29 15.32 3.65 -7.17
N LEU A 30 15.49 3.23 -5.91
CA LEU A 30 16.80 3.02 -5.31
C LEU A 30 16.73 1.93 -4.23
N VAL A 31 17.71 1.03 -4.23
CA VAL A 31 17.98 0.09 -3.13
C VAL A 31 19.35 0.39 -2.56
N LYS A 32 19.42 0.66 -1.25
CA LYS A 32 20.67 0.95 -0.55
C LYS A 32 20.68 0.29 0.82
N ASP A 33 21.51 -0.73 0.98
CA ASP A 33 21.58 -1.54 2.20
C ASP A 33 20.20 -2.10 2.58
N ASP A 34 19.64 -1.69 3.71
CA ASP A 34 18.31 -2.05 4.18
C ASP A 34 17.25 -0.95 3.91
N ALA A 35 17.55 0.02 3.04
CA ALA A 35 16.64 1.07 2.64
C ALA A 35 16.20 0.93 1.18
N ILE A 36 14.91 1.14 0.94
CA ILE A 36 14.34 1.23 -0.41
C ILE A 36 13.58 2.54 -0.58
N TYR A 37 13.74 3.15 -1.74
CA TYR A 37 13.05 4.38 -2.13
C TYR A 37 12.10 4.06 -3.25
N ILE A 38 10.82 4.36 -3.05
CA ILE A 38 9.77 4.16 -4.04
C ILE A 38 9.31 5.50 -4.62
N ASN A 39 8.71 5.45 -5.80
CA ASN A 39 8.23 6.64 -6.51
C ASN A 39 6.85 7.17 -6.05
N ASP A 40 6.37 6.71 -4.90
CA ASP A 40 5.18 7.20 -4.21
C ASP A 40 5.46 7.20 -2.69
N GLY A 41 4.67 7.93 -1.89
CA GLY A 41 4.94 8.08 -0.48
C GLY A 41 3.82 8.78 0.28
N SER A 42 4.18 9.34 1.42
CA SER A 42 3.28 10.02 2.36
C SER A 42 2.53 11.19 1.74
N TYR A 43 3.12 11.86 0.75
CA TYR A 43 2.53 12.97 -0.01
C TYR A 43 1.74 12.52 -1.23
N GLY A 44 1.79 11.24 -1.59
CA GLY A 44 1.03 10.63 -2.68
C GLY A 44 -0.09 9.74 -2.13
N ALA A 45 -0.21 8.50 -2.62
CA ALA A 45 -1.32 7.63 -2.27
C ALA A 45 -1.14 6.90 -0.92
N LEU A 46 0.03 7.05 -0.27
CA LEU A 46 0.40 6.31 0.95
C LEU A 46 0.31 7.16 2.22
N TYR A 47 -0.47 8.24 2.22
CA TYR A 47 -0.68 9.10 3.40
C TYR A 47 -1.09 8.29 4.64
N ASP A 48 -2.15 7.48 4.53
CA ASP A 48 -2.68 6.64 5.63
C ASP A 48 -1.62 5.63 6.14
N ALA A 49 -0.80 5.09 5.23
CA ALA A 49 0.23 4.12 5.60
C ALA A 49 1.34 4.76 6.45
N VAL A 50 1.68 6.02 6.18
CA VAL A 50 2.75 6.74 6.85
C VAL A 50 2.28 7.45 8.13
N HIS A 51 1.20 8.23 8.03
CA HIS A 51 0.75 9.10 9.11
C HIS A 51 -0.21 8.39 10.08
N GLU A 52 -1.16 7.63 9.54
CA GLU A 52 -2.15 6.88 10.33
C GLU A 52 -1.68 5.47 10.69
N ARG A 53 -0.51 5.06 10.16
CA ARG A 53 0.11 3.75 10.40
C ARG A 53 -0.78 2.58 9.99
N TRP A 54 -1.58 2.76 8.96
CA TRP A 54 -2.44 1.70 8.46
C TRP A 54 -1.60 0.61 7.78
N SER A 55 -1.74 -0.62 8.26
CA SER A 55 -1.27 -1.84 7.62
C SER A 55 -2.05 -2.17 6.34
N PHE A 56 -1.48 -1.85 5.17
CA PHE A 56 -2.00 -2.33 3.89
C PHE A 56 -1.39 -3.68 3.53
N PRO A 57 -2.14 -4.57 2.83
CA PRO A 57 -1.56 -5.73 2.19
C PRO A 57 -0.50 -5.31 1.18
N MET A 58 0.65 -5.98 1.21
CA MET A 58 1.77 -5.64 0.33
C MET A 58 2.42 -6.90 -0.26
N ARG A 59 2.87 -6.81 -1.52
CA ARG A 59 3.78 -7.80 -2.13
C ARG A 59 4.83 -7.12 -2.99
N ALA A 60 5.97 -7.79 -3.17
CA ALA A 60 6.98 -7.39 -4.12
C ALA A 60 6.80 -8.12 -5.46
N LEU A 61 7.00 -7.40 -6.55
CA LEU A 61 6.86 -7.87 -7.92
C LEU A 61 8.19 -7.64 -8.66
N PRO A 62 8.98 -8.70 -8.89
CA PRO A 62 10.23 -8.58 -9.63
C PRO A 62 9.96 -8.28 -11.10
N SER A 63 10.63 -7.25 -11.63
CA SER A 63 10.41 -6.76 -13.01
C SER A 63 10.76 -7.78 -14.10
N ASN A 64 11.64 -8.74 -13.79
CA ASN A 64 12.16 -9.75 -14.71
C ASN A 64 11.68 -11.18 -14.39
N GLY A 65 10.70 -11.35 -13.49
CA GLY A 65 10.15 -12.65 -13.12
C GLY A 65 11.10 -13.55 -12.31
N ARG A 66 12.22 -13.01 -11.79
CA ARG A 66 13.12 -13.76 -10.92
C ARG A 66 12.44 -14.18 -9.63
N THR A 67 12.89 -15.27 -9.04
CA THR A 67 12.43 -15.68 -7.71
C THR A 67 13.12 -14.84 -6.64
N LEU A 68 12.34 -14.26 -5.74
CA LEU A 68 12.86 -13.49 -4.62
C LEU A 68 13.20 -14.41 -3.44
N GLY A 69 14.09 -13.94 -2.57
CA GLY A 69 14.58 -14.69 -1.41
C GLY A 69 13.64 -14.64 -0.21
N ARG A 70 14.13 -15.15 0.94
CA ARG A 70 13.43 -15.07 2.23
C ARG A 70 13.12 -13.64 2.64
N LEU A 71 12.12 -13.45 3.49
CA LEU A 71 11.79 -12.14 4.05
C LEU A 71 12.95 -11.59 4.91
N VAL A 72 13.24 -10.31 4.71
CA VAL A 72 14.15 -9.48 5.51
C VAL A 72 13.50 -8.12 5.76
N GLU A 73 14.01 -7.36 6.72
CA GLU A 73 13.46 -6.05 7.05
C GLU A 73 14.05 -4.95 6.16
N TYR A 74 13.18 -4.10 5.62
CA TYR A 74 13.53 -2.91 4.88
C TYR A 74 12.91 -1.66 5.50
N THR A 75 13.60 -0.54 5.37
CA THR A 75 13.06 0.80 5.59
C THR A 75 12.57 1.35 4.26
N VAL A 76 11.28 1.69 4.17
CA VAL A 76 10.68 2.26 2.95
C VAL A 76 10.61 3.76 3.04
N TYR A 77 11.11 4.43 2.01
CA TYR A 77 11.08 5.87 1.84
C TYR A 77 10.24 6.23 0.60
N GLY A 78 9.51 7.33 0.68
CA GLY A 78 8.93 7.97 -0.49
C GLY A 78 9.96 8.81 -1.26
N PRO A 79 9.54 9.47 -2.35
CA PRO A 79 10.44 10.12 -3.29
C PRO A 79 10.82 11.55 -2.90
N THR A 80 10.20 12.11 -1.86
CA THR A 80 10.35 13.54 -1.57
C THR A 80 11.64 13.86 -0.78
N CYS A 81 11.94 15.15 -0.65
CA CYS A 81 13.10 15.60 0.14
C CYS A 81 12.81 15.69 1.64
N ASP A 82 11.57 15.39 2.07
CA ASP A 82 11.18 15.43 3.46
C ASP A 82 11.60 14.13 4.16
N SER A 83 12.36 14.26 5.25
CA SER A 83 12.78 13.10 6.06
C SER A 83 11.63 12.30 6.67
N THR A 84 10.43 12.88 6.75
CA THR A 84 9.22 12.25 7.25
C THR A 84 8.47 11.46 6.19
N ASP A 85 8.87 11.56 4.92
CA ASP A 85 8.36 10.75 3.82
C ASP A 85 8.94 9.33 3.86
N LYS A 86 8.59 8.62 4.93
CA LYS A 86 9.18 7.37 5.36
C LYS A 86 8.16 6.57 6.14
N PHE A 87 8.11 5.27 5.89
CA PHE A 87 7.26 4.37 6.66
C PHE A 87 7.70 4.34 8.14
N PRO A 88 6.74 4.37 9.08
CA PRO A 88 7.02 4.54 10.51
C PRO A 88 7.74 3.33 11.13
N ALA A 89 7.61 2.15 10.52
CA ALA A 89 8.28 0.92 10.93
C ALA A 89 8.95 0.25 9.73
N LYS A 90 9.96 -0.58 10.00
CA LYS A 90 10.49 -1.47 8.96
C LYS A 90 9.41 -2.45 8.50
N VAL A 91 9.45 -2.78 7.23
CA VAL A 91 8.55 -3.75 6.60
C VAL A 91 9.33 -5.00 6.26
N TRP A 92 8.69 -6.16 6.39
CA TRP A 92 9.25 -7.40 5.90
C TRP A 92 9.00 -7.45 4.39
N LEU A 93 10.05 -7.67 3.60
CA LEU A 93 9.96 -7.88 2.16
C LEU A 93 10.95 -8.96 1.74
N PRO A 94 10.72 -9.66 0.62
CA PRO A 94 11.65 -10.67 0.14
C PRO A 94 13.03 -10.07 -0.14
N ALA A 95 14.10 -10.78 0.19
CA ALA A 95 15.46 -10.38 -0.17
C ALA A 95 15.68 -10.44 -1.69
N GLY A 96 16.59 -9.59 -2.20
CA GLY A 96 16.94 -9.56 -3.63
C GLY A 96 16.07 -8.62 -4.46
N LEU A 97 15.41 -7.64 -3.82
CA LEU A 97 14.79 -6.51 -4.51
C LEU A 97 15.87 -5.66 -5.20
N GLU A 98 15.52 -5.17 -6.39
CA GLU A 98 16.40 -4.36 -7.23
C GLU A 98 15.65 -3.12 -7.71
N GLU A 99 16.40 -2.12 -8.17
CA GLU A 99 15.84 -0.95 -8.86
C GLU A 99 15.02 -1.40 -10.08
N GLY A 100 13.84 -0.79 -10.24
CA GLY A 100 12.90 -1.12 -11.30
C GLY A 100 11.87 -2.20 -10.95
N ASP A 101 12.02 -2.91 -9.84
CA ASP A 101 10.93 -3.74 -9.29
C ASP A 101 9.77 -2.89 -8.77
N TYR A 102 8.65 -3.54 -8.47
CA TYR A 102 7.47 -2.89 -7.93
C TYR A 102 7.09 -3.44 -6.57
N LEU A 103 6.60 -2.55 -5.71
CA LEU A 103 5.79 -2.90 -4.56
C LEU A 103 4.33 -2.64 -4.91
N GLU A 104 3.49 -3.66 -4.73
CA GLU A 104 2.05 -3.51 -4.82
C GLU A 104 1.45 -3.37 -3.43
N PHE A 105 0.68 -2.31 -3.23
CA PHE A 105 -0.11 -2.04 -2.02
C PHE A 105 -1.59 -2.24 -2.35
N GLY A 106 -2.21 -3.25 -1.77
CA GLY A 106 -3.64 -3.51 -1.94
C GLY A 106 -4.51 -2.63 -1.05
N ASN A 107 -5.82 -2.66 -1.31
CA ASN A 107 -6.85 -2.00 -0.51
C ASN A 107 -6.74 -0.46 -0.39
N LEU A 108 -6.24 0.19 -1.45
CA LEU A 108 -6.00 1.65 -1.49
C LEU A 108 -7.07 2.43 -2.26
N GLY A 109 -8.19 1.82 -2.64
CA GLY A 109 -9.24 2.51 -3.40
C GLY A 109 -10.00 3.58 -2.62
N ALA A 110 -9.85 3.61 -1.30
CA ALA A 110 -10.36 4.67 -0.43
C ALA A 110 -9.21 5.51 0.13
N TYR A 111 -9.30 6.83 -0.02
CA TYR A 111 -8.39 7.82 0.56
C TYR A 111 -6.92 7.71 0.14
N GLY A 112 -6.53 6.82 -0.77
CA GLY A 112 -5.21 6.83 -1.40
C GLY A 112 -5.05 8.04 -2.33
N ARG A 113 -5.48 7.89 -3.60
CA ARG A 113 -5.41 8.97 -4.60
C ARG A 113 -6.12 10.27 -4.18
N ALA A 114 -7.18 10.17 -3.38
CA ALA A 114 -7.95 11.33 -2.92
C ALA A 114 -7.16 12.24 -1.95
N MET A 115 -6.15 11.70 -1.26
CA MET A 115 -5.29 12.44 -0.33
C MET A 115 -3.96 12.88 -0.97
N SER A 116 -3.69 12.46 -2.21
CA SER A 116 -2.43 12.75 -2.89
C SER A 116 -2.28 14.23 -3.23
N SER A 117 -1.05 14.72 -3.08
CA SER A 117 -0.63 16.07 -3.43
C SER A 117 0.41 16.05 -4.55
N ARG A 118 0.83 17.25 -4.99
CA ARG A 118 1.95 17.41 -5.95
C ARG A 118 3.22 17.97 -5.30
N PHE A 119 3.45 17.64 -4.04
CA PHE A 119 4.64 18.08 -3.32
C PHE A 119 5.92 17.61 -4.05
N ASN A 120 6.92 18.49 -4.14
CA ASN A 120 8.13 18.31 -4.97
C ASN A 120 7.89 18.01 -6.47
N GLY A 121 6.67 18.18 -6.97
CA GLY A 121 6.32 17.87 -8.36
C GLY A 121 6.04 16.40 -8.64
N PHE A 122 6.09 15.52 -7.63
CA PHE A 122 5.71 14.11 -7.76
C PHE A 122 4.18 13.92 -7.80
N GLY A 123 3.70 12.73 -8.17
CA GLY A 123 2.27 12.37 -8.21
C GLY A 123 1.71 12.04 -9.59
N GLU A 124 2.54 12.03 -10.64
CA GLU A 124 2.13 11.49 -11.95
C GLU A 124 1.84 9.98 -11.83
N THR A 125 0.62 9.58 -12.18
CA THR A 125 0.14 8.20 -12.02
C THR A 125 -0.48 7.70 -13.32
N LEU A 126 -0.19 6.46 -13.70
CA LEU A 126 -0.88 5.75 -14.78
C LEU A 126 -2.01 4.91 -14.18
N VAL A 127 -3.22 5.03 -14.74
CA VAL A 127 -4.38 4.26 -14.27
C VAL A 127 -4.69 3.17 -15.30
N ALA A 128 -4.53 1.92 -14.88
CA ALA A 128 -5.02 0.77 -15.62
C ALA A 128 -6.32 0.27 -14.98
N ARG A 129 -7.36 0.06 -15.79
CA ARG A 129 -8.58 -0.63 -15.34
C ARG A 129 -8.47 -2.09 -15.68
N VAL A 130 -8.73 -2.93 -14.70
CA VAL A 130 -8.69 -4.38 -14.82
C VAL A 130 -10.02 -4.96 -14.33
N HIS A 131 -10.28 -6.22 -14.71
CA HIS A 131 -11.54 -6.92 -14.41
C HIS A 131 -11.33 -8.20 -13.60
N ASP A 132 -10.10 -8.46 -13.18
CA ASP A 132 -9.78 -9.51 -12.22
C ASP A 132 -10.29 -9.15 -10.82
N ALA A 133 -10.32 -10.17 -9.96
CA ALA A 133 -10.72 -9.98 -8.58
C ALA A 133 -9.70 -9.10 -7.84
N PRO A 134 -10.13 -8.26 -6.88
CA PRO A 134 -9.23 -7.51 -6.03
C PRO A 134 -8.16 -8.37 -5.36
N TRP A 135 -6.97 -7.80 -5.21
CA TRP A 135 -5.90 -8.42 -4.46
C TRP A 135 -5.42 -7.55 -3.29
N PRO A 136 -5.46 -8.07 -2.04
CA PRO A 136 -6.28 -9.21 -1.60
C PRO A 136 -7.76 -8.82 -1.49
N SER A 137 -8.67 -9.78 -1.59
CA SER A 137 -10.09 -9.57 -1.28
C SER A 137 -10.45 -10.18 0.07
N LEU A 138 -11.20 -9.43 0.89
CA LEU A 138 -11.84 -9.93 2.11
C LEU A 138 -13.08 -10.78 1.79
N TYR A 139 -13.66 -10.63 0.60
CA TYR A 139 -14.90 -11.29 0.20
C TYR A 139 -14.67 -12.59 -0.57
N ASN A 140 -13.51 -12.75 -1.23
CA ASN A 140 -13.16 -13.95 -1.99
C ASN A 140 -11.71 -14.36 -1.73
N ALA A 141 -11.49 -15.52 -1.09
CA ALA A 141 -10.17 -16.08 -0.88
C ALA A 141 -9.58 -16.64 -2.18
N VAL A 142 -8.81 -15.83 -2.92
CA VAL A 142 -7.95 -16.32 -4.00
C VAL A 142 -6.55 -15.68 -3.91
N GLY A 143 -5.64 -16.38 -3.23
CA GLY A 143 -4.35 -16.73 -3.86
C GLY A 143 -3.15 -15.77 -3.87
N ALA A 144 -2.87 -14.95 -2.86
CA ALA A 144 -1.46 -14.65 -2.60
C ALA A 144 -1.14 -14.42 -1.11
N GLU A 145 0.06 -14.82 -0.70
CA GLU A 145 0.66 -14.47 0.58
C GLU A 145 0.61 -12.94 0.76
N VAL A 146 -0.05 -12.51 1.83
CA VAL A 146 -0.07 -11.11 2.26
C VAL A 146 1.15 -10.90 3.13
N ILE A 147 2.09 -10.07 2.71
CA ILE A 147 3.13 -9.59 3.60
C ILE A 147 2.54 -8.35 4.30
N SER A 148 2.00 -8.53 5.50
CA SER A 148 1.40 -7.42 6.25
C SER A 148 2.47 -6.45 6.72
N ILE A 149 2.19 -5.15 6.64
CA ILE A 149 2.97 -4.13 7.35
C ILE A 149 2.52 -4.13 8.82
N GLY A 150 3.25 -4.78 9.71
CA GLY A 150 2.97 -4.68 11.14
C GLY A 150 3.47 -5.88 11.96
N ALA A 151 4.61 -5.68 12.63
CA ALA A 151 5.05 -6.35 13.85
C ALA A 151 4.62 -7.82 14.08
N SER A 152 4.88 -8.71 13.13
CA SER A 152 5.44 -10.04 13.42
C SER A 152 5.51 -10.80 12.11
N GLY A 153 6.72 -11.25 11.75
CA GLY A 153 6.83 -12.48 11.00
C GLY A 153 6.16 -13.57 11.83
N THR A 154 4.92 -13.90 11.48
CA THR A 154 4.32 -15.14 11.96
C THR A 154 4.89 -16.25 11.09
N ARG A 155 5.53 -17.19 11.80
CA ARG A 155 6.03 -18.46 11.30
C ARG A 155 4.90 -19.32 10.74
#